data_AF-A0A8T1Z114-F1
#
_entry.id   AF-A0A8T1Z114-F1
#
_cell.length_a   1.000
_cell.length_b   1.000
_cell.length_c   1.000
_cell.angle_alpha   90.00
_cell.angle_beta   90.00
_cell.angle_gamma   90.00
#
_symmetry.space_group_name_H-M   'P 1'
#
loop_
_entity.id
_entity.type
_entity.pdbx_description
1 polymer ?
#
loop_
_entity_poly.entity_id
_entity_poly.type
_entity_poly.pdbx_seq_one_letter_code
_entity_poly.pdbx_strand_id
1 'polypeptide(L)' 'SFGIYPYADDVYTTATWRSLYEETINPIGVPEDEWHVPEVVESAKVLPPETRRQPGRRRKRRYESAEDKIKAS' A
#
# COMPACT_ATOMS: atom_id res chain seq x y z
N SER A 1 15.51 -2.79 37.74
CA SER A 1 14.52 -1.86 37.19
C SER A 1 13.15 -2.45 37.46
N PHE A 2 12.35 -1.86 38.35
CA PHE A 2 10.95 -2.28 38.55
C PHE A 2 10.12 -1.61 37.46
N GLY A 3 9.49 -2.40 36.59
CA GLY A 3 8.76 -1.91 35.42
C GLY A 3 7.58 -1.00 35.79
N ILE A 4 7.24 -0.09 34.87
CA ILE A 4 6.15 0.91 35.02
C ILE A 4 4.76 0.24 35.17
N TYR A 5 4.64 -1.07 34.87
CA TYR A 5 3.41 -1.84 34.98
C TYR A 5 3.63 -3.14 35.77
N PRO A 6 3.22 -3.22 37.04
CA PRO A 6 3.49 -4.38 37.92
C PRO A 6 2.70 -5.65 37.56
N TYR A 7 1.76 -5.56 36.63
CA TYR A 7 0.93 -6.68 36.17
C TYR A 7 1.13 -7.04 34.69
N ALA A 8 2.04 -6.34 34.01
CA ALA A 8 2.38 -6.67 32.63
C ALA A 8 3.44 -7.78 32.63
N ASP A 9 3.23 -8.78 31.79
CA ASP A 9 4.25 -9.80 31.52
C ASP A 9 5.49 -9.13 30.87
N ASP A 10 6.67 -9.65 31.19
CA ASP A 10 7.95 -9.17 30.67
C ASP A 10 8.01 -9.21 29.14
N VAL A 11 7.23 -10.07 28.48
CA VAL A 11 7.11 -10.12 27.01
C VAL A 11 6.59 -8.81 26.39
N TYR A 12 5.94 -7.95 27.17
CA TYR A 12 5.46 -6.64 26.69
C TYR A 12 6.46 -5.50 26.91
N THR A 13 7.62 -5.76 27.50
CA THR A 13 8.63 -4.72 27.71
C THR A 13 9.44 -4.44 26.45
N THR A 14 9.79 -3.17 26.23
CA THR A 14 10.62 -2.79 25.07
C THR A 14 12.00 -3.45 25.09
N ALA A 15 12.50 -3.85 26.26
CA ALA A 15 13.76 -4.59 26.37
C ALA A 15 13.62 -5.99 25.76
N THR A 16 12.56 -6.72 26.12
CA THR A 16 12.28 -8.06 25.57
C THR A 16 12.01 -8.02 24.07
N TRP A 17 11.23 -7.05 23.58
CA TRP A 17 11.02 -6.87 22.13
C TRP A 17 12.33 -6.56 21.39
N ARG A 18 13.20 -5.71 21.92
CA ARG A 18 14.50 -5.43 21.28
C ARG A 18 15.39 -6.66 21.23
N SER A 19 15.44 -7.46 22.29
CA SER A 19 16.24 -8.68 22.33
C SER A 19 15.69 -9.77 21.41
N LEU A 20 14.37 -9.96 21.37
CA LEU A 20 13.74 -10.99 20.53
C LEU A 20 13.92 -10.72 19.03
N TYR A 21 13.95 -9.44 18.64
CA TYR A 21 14.15 -8.98 17.26
C TYR A 21 15.57 -8.43 17.03
N GLU A 22 16.53 -8.73 17.91
CA GLU A 22 17.93 -8.36 17.74
C GLU A 22 18.54 -9.10 16.54
N GLU A 23 18.13 -10.35 16.34
CA GLU A 23 18.50 -11.15 15.19
C GLU A 23 17.70 -10.73 13.94
N THR A 24 18.35 -10.80 12.78
CA THR A 24 17.68 -10.51 11.51
C THR A 24 16.63 -11.56 11.21
N ILE A 25 15.35 -11.17 11.20
CA ILE A 25 14.28 -12.03 10.71
C ILE A 25 14.35 -12.03 9.19
N ASN A 26 14.78 -13.17 8.62
CA ASN A 26 15.11 -13.37 7.21
C ASN A 26 16.45 -12.71 6.81
N PRO A 27 17.59 -13.24 7.30
CA PRO A 27 18.88 -12.78 6.83
C PRO A 27 18.98 -13.05 5.33
N ILE A 28 19.21 -12.00 4.55
CA ILE A 28 19.52 -12.17 3.14
C ILE A 28 20.96 -12.65 3.09
N GLY A 29 21.16 -13.92 2.72
CA GLY A 29 22.46 -14.59 2.74
C GLY A 29 23.45 -14.10 1.68
N VAL A 30 23.09 -13.05 0.94
CA VAL A 30 23.90 -12.44 -0.10
C VAL A 30 24.26 -11.03 0.40
N PRO A 31 25.55 -10.65 0.42
CA PRO A 31 25.99 -9.30 0.74
C PRO A 31 25.25 -8.24 -0.09
N GLU A 32 24.97 -7.08 0.49
CA GLU A 32 24.24 -6.00 -0.19
C GLU A 32 24.96 -5.52 -1.46
N ASP A 33 26.29 -5.56 -1.48
CA ASP A 33 27.13 -5.24 -2.62
C ASP A 33 27.04 -6.26 -3.77
N GLU A 34 26.57 -7.47 -3.50
CA GLU A 34 26.27 -8.50 -4.50
C GLU A 34 24.82 -8.44 -5.00
N TRP A 35 23.98 -7.53 -4.47
CA TRP A 35 22.61 -7.37 -4.94
C TRP A 35 22.59 -6.60 -6.26
N HIS A 36 22.44 -7.34 -7.34
CA HIS A 36 22.25 -6.77 -8.67
C HIS A 36 20.80 -6.91 -9.11
N VAL A 37 20.23 -5.83 -9.64
CA VAL A 37 18.96 -5.90 -10.36
C VAL A 37 19.20 -6.72 -11.63
N PRO A 38 18.42 -7.81 -11.88
CA PRO A 38 18.59 -8.56 -13.11
C PRO A 38 18.41 -7.67 -14.34
N GLU A 39 19.22 -7.86 -15.38
CA GLU A 39 19.20 -7.03 -16.60
C GLU A 39 17.79 -6.92 -17.20
N VAL A 40 16.99 -7.99 -17.15
CA VAL A 40 15.59 -7.99 -17.60
C VAL A 40 14.73 -6.98 -16.84
N VAL A 41 14.96 -6.83 -15.54
CA VAL A 41 14.23 -5.89 -14.68
C VAL A 41 14.74 -4.47 -14.89
N GLU A 42 16.05 -4.28 -14.98
CA GLU A 42 16.66 -2.96 -15.23
C GLU A 42 16.27 -2.41 -16.62
N SER A 43 16.22 -3.28 -17.63
CA SER A 43 15.83 -2.93 -19.01
C SER A 43 14.32 -2.76 -19.21
N ALA A 44 13.50 -3.11 -18.21
CA ALA A 44 12.05 -3.09 -18.34
C ALA A 44 11.49 -1.65 -18.42
N LYS A 45 10.88 -1.31 -19.56
CA LYS A 45 10.11 -0.06 -19.70
C LYS A 45 8.73 -0.22 -19.05
N VAL A 46 8.54 0.39 -17.89
CA VAL A 46 7.24 0.46 -17.22
C VAL A 46 6.36 1.49 -17.94
N LEU A 47 5.30 1.01 -18.58
CA LEU A 47 4.29 1.87 -19.21
C LEU A 47 3.13 2.10 -18.25
N PRO A 48 2.42 3.25 -18.35
CA PRO A 48 1.15 3.39 -17.68
C PRO A 48 0.18 2.29 -18.15
N PRO A 49 -0.75 1.86 -17.30
CA PRO A 49 -1.75 0.87 -17.69
C PRO A 49 -2.55 1.35 -18.90
N GLU A 50 -2.92 0.44 -19.80
CA GLU A 50 -3.79 0.77 -20.93
C GLU A 50 -5.17 1.22 -20.42
N THR A 51 -5.43 2.52 -20.48
CA THR A 51 -6.75 3.05 -20.12
C THR A 51 -7.65 3.11 -21.35
N ARG A 52 -8.60 2.18 -21.47
CA ARG A 52 -9.63 2.23 -22.54
C ARG A 52 -10.62 3.41 -22.38
N ARG A 53 -10.75 3.95 -21.18
CA ARG A 53 -11.68 5.04 -20.87
C ARG A 53 -10.92 6.34 -20.71
N GLN A 54 -11.44 7.41 -21.32
CA GLN A 54 -10.98 8.75 -21.02
C GLN A 54 -11.05 8.98 -19.50
N PRO A 55 -10.03 9.59 -18.90
CA PRO A 55 -10.06 9.95 -17.50
C PRO A 55 -11.26 10.87 -17.22
N GLY A 56 -11.91 10.65 -16.09
CA GLY A 56 -13.03 11.48 -15.65
C GLY A 56 -14.34 10.73 -15.41
N ARG A 57 -15.26 11.41 -14.73
CA ARG A 57 -16.56 10.85 -14.36
C ARG A 57 -17.48 10.86 -15.58
N ARG A 58 -18.07 9.69 -15.89
CA ARG A 58 -19.13 9.59 -16.91
C ARG A 58 -20.25 10.57 -16.58
N ARG A 59 -20.60 11.46 -17.51
CA ARG A 59 -21.77 12.34 -17.37
C ARG A 59 -23.01 11.49 -17.14
N LYS A 60 -23.71 11.72 -16.02
CA LYS A 60 -25.01 11.11 -15.74
C LYS A 60 -26.06 11.89 -16.53
N ARG A 61 -26.86 11.21 -17.36
CA ARG A 61 -28.02 11.83 -18.00
C ARG A 61 -29.11 12.02 -16.94
N ARG A 62 -29.74 13.20 -16.91
CA ARG A 62 -30.94 13.45 -16.10
C ARG A 62 -32.12 12.78 -16.80
N TYR A 63 -33.05 12.20 -16.02
CA TYR A 63 -34.36 11.82 -16.54
C TYR A 63 -35.19 13.09 -16.78
N GLU A 64 -36.00 13.10 -17.84
CA GLU A 64 -36.95 14.18 -18.06
C GLU A 64 -37.92 14.28 -16.88
N SER A 65 -38.10 15.50 -16.37
CA SER A 65 -39.11 15.79 -15.34
C SER A 65 -40.48 16.04 -15.97
N ALA A 66 -41.53 16.03 -15.16
CA ALA A 66 -42.87 16.41 -15.62
C ALA A 66 -42.89 17.84 -16.18
N GLU A 67 -42.13 18.75 -15.59
CA GLU A 67 -41.98 20.14 -16.05
C GLU A 67 -41.31 20.22 -17.42
N ASP A 68 -40.28 19.39 -17.67
CA ASP A 68 -39.60 19.33 -18.98
C ASP A 68 -40.58 18.88 -20.07
N LYS A 69 -41.47 17.92 -19.75
CA LYS A 69 -42.52 17.45 -20.66
C LYS A 69 -43.57 18.53 -20.95
N ILE A 70 -43.94 19.32 -19.95
CA ILE A 70 -44.88 20.44 -20.12
C ILE A 70 -44.29 21.53 -21.01
N LYS A 71 -42.98 21.84 -20.87
CA LYS A 71 -42.29 22.85 -21.69
C LYS A 71 -42.02 22.41 -23.12
N ALA A 72 -41.97 21.11 -23.37
CA ALA A 72 -41.75 20.54 -24.70
C ALA A 72 -43.04 20.36 -25.51
N SER A 73 -44.21 20.66 -24.92
CA SER A 73 -45.54 20.55 -25.51
C SER A 73 -46.09 21.90 -25.95
#